data_AF-A0A7W9J7D3-F1
#
_entry.id   AF-A0A7W9J7D3-F1
#
_cell.length_a   1.000
_cell.length_b   1.000
_cell.length_c   1.000
_cell.angle_alpha   90.00
_cell.angle_beta   90.00
_cell.angle_gamma   90.00
#
_symmetry.space_group_name_H-M   'P 1'
#
loop_
_entity.id
_entity.type
_entity.pdbx_description
1 polymer ?
#
loop_
_entity_poly.entity_id
_entity_poly.type
_entity_poly.pdbx_seq_one_letter_code
_entity_poly.pdbx_strand_id
1 'polypeptide(L)'
;MAKLAEGLPVTDLLTMDATVDSALLWALIVNRLELGPAEAVASVVREVEAAAPGSRLNVLLTDGEQLVATTWTHSLWVKQTDDSVTVSSEPWSTGDGWRELPDRTLLTATRYSCSTTPMEGRQ
;
A
#
# COMPACT_ATOMS: atom_id res chain seq x y z
N MET A 1 -14.05 -2.48 9.40
CA MET A 1 -13.97 -1.08 8.95
C MET A 1 -14.59 -0.07 9.91
N ALA A 2 -15.85 -0.17 10.34
CA ALA A 2 -16.49 0.86 11.20
C ALA A 2 -15.69 1.23 12.47
N LYS A 3 -15.17 0.23 13.21
CA LYS A 3 -14.31 0.46 14.39
C LYS A 3 -13.01 1.20 14.09
N LEU A 4 -12.45 1.04 12.88
CA LEU A 4 -11.23 1.76 12.48
C LEU A 4 -11.55 3.22 12.18
N ALA A 5 -12.73 3.48 11.60
CA ALA A 5 -13.20 4.83 11.33
C ALA A 5 -13.44 5.65 12.62
N GLU A 6 -13.75 5.00 13.76
CA GLU A 6 -13.87 5.67 15.06
C GLU A 6 -12.57 6.35 15.51
N GLY A 7 -11.41 5.91 15.01
CA GLY A 7 -10.11 6.52 15.30
C GLY A 7 -9.81 7.79 14.48
N LEU A 8 -10.62 8.10 13.47
CA LEU A 8 -10.43 9.26 12.61
C LEU A 8 -11.16 10.50 13.16
N PRO A 9 -10.60 11.71 12.96
CA PRO A 9 -11.35 12.94 13.16
C PRO A 9 -12.66 12.92 12.36
N VAL A 10 -13.76 13.31 13.00
CA VAL A 10 -15.08 13.36 12.34
C VAL A 10 -15.06 14.28 11.11
N THR A 11 -14.24 15.34 11.15
CA THR A 11 -14.01 16.22 9.98
C THR A 11 -13.53 15.44 8.78
N ASP A 12 -12.53 14.57 8.97
CA ASP A 12 -11.90 13.81 7.88
C ASP A 12 -12.90 12.85 7.25
N LEU A 13 -13.77 12.23 8.07
CA LEU A 13 -14.87 11.38 7.61
C LEU A 13 -15.94 12.15 6.83
N LEU A 14 -16.29 13.36 7.27
CA LEU A 14 -17.31 14.20 6.62
C LEU A 14 -16.80 14.85 5.33
N THR A 15 -15.49 15.01 5.18
CA THR A 15 -14.85 15.64 4.02
C THR A 15 -14.17 14.63 3.08
N MET A 16 -14.43 13.33 3.23
CA MET A 16 -13.89 12.32 2.32
C MET A 16 -14.32 12.60 0.88
N ASP A 17 -13.39 12.49 -0.07
CA ASP A 17 -13.63 12.77 -1.49
C ASP A 17 -14.68 11.84 -2.12
N ALA A 18 -14.90 10.66 -1.53
CA ALA A 18 -15.86 9.68 -2.00
C ALA A 18 -16.31 8.72 -0.88
N THR A 19 -17.51 8.17 -1.02
CA THR A 19 -18.06 7.15 -0.12
C THR A 19 -17.64 5.73 -0.53
N VAL A 20 -16.34 5.54 -0.76
CA VAL A 20 -15.74 4.24 -1.13
C VAL A 20 -14.71 3.81 -0.09
N ASP A 21 -14.44 2.52 -0.02
CA ASP A 21 -13.51 1.91 0.92
C ASP A 21 -12.06 2.38 0.73
N SER A 22 -11.63 2.62 -0.51
CA SER A 22 -10.31 3.17 -0.81
C SER A 22 -10.11 4.58 -0.26
N ALA A 23 -11.16 5.40 -0.22
CA ALA A 23 -11.10 6.73 0.39
C ALA A 23 -10.98 6.64 1.92
N LEU A 24 -11.66 5.68 2.56
CA LEU A 24 -11.51 5.43 3.99
C LEU A 24 -10.11 4.88 4.30
N LEU A 25 -9.61 3.96 3.48
CA LEU A 25 -8.26 3.41 3.59
C LEU A 25 -7.21 4.53 3.48
N TRP A 26 -7.39 5.46 2.54
CA TRP A 26 -6.54 6.64 2.40
C TRP A 26 -6.57 7.53 3.65
N ALA A 27 -7.75 7.86 4.19
CA ALA A 27 -7.87 8.66 5.40
C ALA A 27 -7.14 8.01 6.60
N LEU A 28 -7.25 6.68 6.73
CA LEU A 28 -6.53 5.90 7.74
C LEU A 28 -5.01 5.92 7.57
N ILE A 29 -4.51 6.00 6.34
CA ILE A 29 -3.07 6.12 6.03
C ILE A 29 -2.59 7.53 6.35
N VAL A 30 -3.29 8.57 5.89
CA VAL A 30 -2.92 9.98 6.12
C VAL A 30 -2.80 10.29 7.61
N ASN A 31 -3.73 9.80 8.42
CA ASN A 31 -3.74 10.00 9.87
C ASN A 31 -2.56 9.33 10.61
N ARG A 32 -1.72 8.57 9.91
CA ARG A 32 -0.57 7.85 10.49
C ARG A 32 0.75 8.16 9.81
N LEU A 33 0.78 9.12 8.87
CA LEU A 33 1.99 9.43 8.12
C LEU A 33 3.14 9.94 8.99
N GLU A 34 2.87 10.41 10.22
CA GLU A 34 3.92 10.74 11.19
C GLU A 34 4.77 9.53 11.64
N LEU A 35 4.26 8.30 11.48
CA LEU A 35 5.03 7.07 11.68
C LEU A 35 6.03 6.79 10.54
N GLY A 36 5.91 7.54 9.44
CA GLY A 36 6.59 7.30 8.17
C GLY A 36 5.70 6.53 7.18
N PRO A 37 5.80 6.79 5.86
CA PRO A 37 4.89 6.24 4.85
C PRO A 37 4.79 4.70 4.85
N ALA A 38 5.92 4.01 5.03
CA ALA A 38 5.99 2.56 5.04
C ALA A 38 5.24 1.94 6.24
N GLU A 39 5.47 2.47 7.44
CA GLU A 39 4.80 1.97 8.66
C GLU A 39 3.33 2.38 8.70
N ALA A 40 2.99 3.56 8.17
CA ALA A 40 1.60 4.01 8.03
C ALA A 40 0.79 3.03 7.17
N VAL A 41 1.30 2.68 5.98
CA VAL A 41 0.63 1.70 5.10
C VAL A 41 0.60 0.31 5.76
N ALA A 42 1.71 -0.15 6.33
CA ALA A 42 1.79 -1.49 6.91
C ALA A 42 0.89 -1.68 8.13
N SER A 43 0.76 -0.67 8.98
CA SER A 43 -0.14 -0.70 10.14
C SER A 43 -1.61 -0.70 9.73
N VAL A 44 -1.99 0.16 8.79
CA VAL A 44 -3.36 0.21 8.23
C VAL A 44 -3.75 -1.12 7.61
N VAL A 45 -2.90 -1.69 6.75
CA VAL A 45 -3.21 -2.97 6.07
C VAL A 45 -3.42 -4.10 7.08
N ARG A 46 -2.57 -4.20 8.11
CA ARG A 46 -2.73 -5.21 9.18
C ARG A 46 -4.04 -5.04 9.96
N GLU A 47 -4.38 -3.81 10.32
CA GLU A 47 -5.60 -3.51 11.06
C GLU A 47 -6.86 -3.77 10.24
N VAL A 48 -6.84 -3.41 8.96
CA VAL A 48 -7.95 -3.66 8.04
C VAL A 48 -8.14 -5.14 7.81
N GLU A 49 -7.08 -5.92 7.58
CA GLU A 49 -7.19 -7.38 7.49
C GLU A 49 -7.80 -7.96 8.78
N ALA A 50 -7.35 -7.52 9.96
CA ALA A 50 -7.88 -8.01 11.23
C ALA A 50 -9.37 -7.67 11.41
N ALA A 51 -9.81 -6.49 10.94
CA ALA A 51 -11.18 -6.02 11.07
C ALA A 51 -12.12 -6.48 9.95
N ALA A 52 -11.58 -6.86 8.79
CA ALA A 52 -12.28 -7.32 7.61
C ALA A 52 -11.43 -8.36 6.85
N PRO A 53 -11.34 -9.61 7.36
CA PRO A 53 -10.49 -10.63 6.77
C PRO A 53 -10.83 -10.93 5.30
N GLY A 54 -9.81 -11.21 4.50
CA GLY A 54 -9.95 -11.47 3.06
C GLY A 54 -10.13 -10.22 2.21
N SER A 55 -9.86 -9.03 2.75
CA SER A 55 -9.85 -7.78 2.00
C SER A 55 -8.71 -7.75 0.99
N ARG A 56 -8.92 -7.12 -0.17
CA ARG A 56 -7.87 -6.89 -1.16
C ARG A 56 -7.19 -5.56 -0.88
N LEU A 57 -5.96 -5.60 -0.39
CA LEU A 57 -5.27 -4.43 0.19
C LEU A 57 -3.96 -4.11 -0.54
N ASN A 58 -4.00 -4.07 -1.88
CA ASN A 58 -2.91 -3.51 -2.68
C ASN A 58 -2.98 -1.99 -2.65
N VAL A 59 -2.01 -1.38 -1.97
CA VAL A 59 -1.83 0.06 -1.91
C VAL A 59 -0.59 0.40 -2.75
N LEU A 60 -0.63 1.55 -3.43
CA LEU A 60 0.54 2.20 -4.01
C LEU A 60 0.47 3.68 -3.63
N LEU A 61 1.43 4.13 -2.84
CA LEU A 61 1.55 5.48 -2.32
C LEU A 61 2.87 6.10 -2.81
N THR A 62 2.83 7.38 -3.16
CA THR A 62 4.03 8.15 -3.48
C THR A 62 3.87 9.62 -3.15
N ASP A 63 4.99 10.27 -2.81
CA ASP A 63 5.16 11.72 -2.71
C ASP A 63 5.92 12.31 -3.90
N GLY A 64 6.27 11.48 -4.90
CA GLY A 64 7.10 11.84 -6.05
C GLY A 64 8.58 11.42 -5.92
N GLU A 65 9.07 11.10 -4.72
CA GLU A 65 10.46 10.69 -4.47
C GLU A 65 10.55 9.24 -3.95
N GLN A 66 9.60 8.85 -3.08
CA GLN A 66 9.48 7.51 -2.54
C GLN A 66 8.19 6.82 -3.05
N LEU A 67 8.29 5.52 -3.29
CA LEU A 67 7.16 4.61 -3.46
C LEU A 67 7.02 3.75 -2.20
N VAL A 68 5.79 3.57 -1.73
CA VAL A 68 5.40 2.52 -0.79
C VAL A 68 4.28 1.72 -1.41
N ALA A 69 4.41 0.41 -1.44
CA ALA A 69 3.36 -0.43 -1.99
C ALA A 69 3.16 -1.72 -1.19
N THR A 70 1.98 -2.33 -1.32
CA THR A 70 1.69 -3.63 -0.71
C THR A 70 1.20 -4.62 -1.76
N THR A 71 1.59 -5.89 -1.57
CA THR A 71 0.89 -7.03 -2.14
C THR A 71 0.02 -7.67 -1.07
N TRP A 72 -1.28 -7.80 -1.35
CA TRP A 72 -2.23 -8.44 -0.47
C TRP A 72 -3.38 -9.02 -1.28
N THR A 73 -3.33 -10.34 -1.51
CA THR A 73 -4.29 -11.14 -2.29
C THR A 73 -4.40 -10.76 -3.78
N HIS A 74 -3.54 -9.87 -4.28
CA HIS A 74 -3.50 -9.44 -5.68
C HIS A 74 -2.05 -9.23 -6.15
N SER A 75 -1.79 -9.39 -7.45
CA SER A 75 -0.47 -9.26 -8.05
C SER A 75 0.08 -7.84 -7.97
N LEU A 76 1.40 -7.74 -7.79
CA LEU A 76 2.18 -6.53 -7.98
C LEU A 76 3.54 -6.93 -8.55
N TRP A 77 4.02 -6.14 -9.49
CA TRP A 77 5.25 -6.35 -10.23
C TRP A 77 6.14 -5.14 -10.06
N VAL A 78 7.44 -5.39 -9.96
CA VAL A 78 8.46 -4.35 -9.91
C VAL A 78 9.44 -4.53 -11.06
N LYS A 79 9.84 -3.42 -11.68
CA LYS A 79 10.95 -3.36 -12.62
C LYS A 79 11.93 -2.30 -12.15
N GLN A 80 13.16 -2.71 -11.90
CA GLN A 80 14.24 -1.82 -11.47
C GLN A 80 15.29 -1.71 -12.58
N THR A 81 15.75 -0.50 -12.81
CA THR A 81 16.88 -0.16 -13.68
C THR A 81 17.93 0.59 -12.83
N ASP A 82 19.00 1.08 -13.46
CA ASP A 82 20.06 1.82 -12.77
C ASP A 82 19.57 3.16 -12.20
N ASP A 83 18.50 3.76 -12.76
CA ASP A 83 18.07 5.12 -12.42
C ASP A 83 16.55 5.29 -12.22
N SER A 84 15.79 4.20 -12.28
CA SER A 84 14.34 4.17 -12.03
C SER A 84 13.84 2.86 -11.42
N VAL A 85 12.77 2.98 -10.64
CA VAL A 85 11.95 1.86 -10.15
C VAL A 85 10.51 2.08 -10.61
N THR A 86 9.95 1.05 -11.24
CA THR A 86 8.58 1.03 -11.74
C THR A 86 7.80 -0.04 -11.01
N VAL A 87 6.61 0.29 -10.53
CA VAL A 87 5.68 -0.63 -9.86
C VAL A 87 4.36 -0.67 -10.63
N SER A 88 3.80 -1.86 -10.80
CA SER A 88 2.57 -2.10 -11.55
C SER A 88 1.77 -3.28 -11.01
N SER A 89 0.46 -3.31 -11.25
CA SER A 89 -0.35 -4.51 -11.07
C SER A 89 0.02 -5.64 -12.03
N GLU A 90 0.48 -5.32 -13.24
CA GLU A 90 0.85 -6.27 -14.28
C GLU A 90 1.97 -5.74 -15.21
N PRO A 91 2.82 -6.60 -15.79
CA PRO A 91 3.81 -6.18 -16.77
C PRO A 91 3.13 -5.74 -18.08
N TRP A 92 3.38 -4.51 -18.51
CA TRP A 92 2.85 -3.99 -19.79
C TRP A 92 3.85 -4.08 -20.94
N SER A 93 5.10 -4.48 -20.68
CA SER A 93 6.15 -4.67 -21.69
C SER A 93 6.63 -6.10 -21.69
N THR A 94 6.63 -6.75 -22.85
CA THR A 94 7.25 -8.07 -23.04
C THR A 94 8.77 -7.96 -22.96
N GLY A 95 9.42 -8.86 -22.20
CA GLY A 95 10.86 -9.08 -22.22
C GLY A 95 11.74 -7.99 -21.60
N ASP A 96 11.73 -7.86 -20.27
CA ASP A 96 12.97 -7.74 -19.45
C ASP A 96 12.78 -6.84 -18.23
N GLY A 97 13.14 -7.39 -17.07
CA GLY A 97 13.31 -6.69 -15.80
C GLY A 97 12.10 -6.70 -14.86
N TRP A 98 10.92 -7.14 -15.31
CA TRP A 98 9.77 -7.29 -14.44
C TRP A 98 9.91 -8.52 -13.54
N ARG A 99 9.71 -8.32 -12.24
CA ARG A 99 9.68 -9.35 -11.22
C ARG A 99 8.38 -9.25 -10.44
N GLU A 100 7.65 -10.34 -10.37
CA GLU A 100 6.47 -10.44 -9.51
C GLU A 100 6.91 -10.42 -8.05
N LEU A 101 6.18 -9.67 -7.22
CA LEU A 101 6.37 -9.67 -5.79
C LEU A 101 5.53 -10.79 -5.16
N PRO A 102 6.08 -11.53 -4.17
CA PRO A 102 5.29 -12.48 -3.39
C PRO A 102 4.09 -11.79 -2.76
N ASP A 103 3.00 -12.53 -2.52
CA ASP A 103 1.90 -12.03 -1.71
C ASP A 103 2.37 -11.63 -0.31
N ARG A 104 1.67 -10.70 0.33
CA ARG A 104 1.98 -10.16 1.67
C ARG A 104 3.38 -9.55 1.75
N THR A 105 3.69 -8.65 0.82
CA THR A 105 4.95 -7.93 0.76
C THR A 105 4.71 -6.44 0.89
N LEU A 106 5.47 -5.77 1.76
CA LEU A 106 5.65 -4.33 1.76
C LEU A 106 6.83 -4.00 0.86
N LEU A 107 6.64 -3.15 -0.14
CA LEU A 107 7.70 -2.57 -0.96
C LEU A 107 7.94 -1.13 -0.53
N THR A 108 9.22 -0.77 -0.39
CA THR A 108 9.66 0.62 -0.32
C THR A 108 10.70 0.84 -1.41
N ALA A 109 10.56 1.92 -2.17
CA ALA A 109 11.50 2.24 -3.23
C ALA A 109 11.73 3.73 -3.38
N THR A 110 12.88 4.08 -3.91
CA THR A 110 13.17 5.38 -4.51
C THR A 110 13.52 5.14 -5.98
N ARG A 111 13.92 6.16 -6.72
CA ARG A 111 14.44 5.94 -8.08
C ARG A 111 15.72 5.09 -8.13
N TYR A 112 16.45 4.93 -7.03
CA TYR A 112 17.74 4.20 -6.99
C TYR A 112 17.72 2.93 -6.14
N SER A 113 16.74 2.77 -5.26
CA SER A 113 16.67 1.67 -4.31
C SER A 113 15.30 1.00 -4.34
N CYS A 114 15.28 -0.31 -4.13
CA CYS A 114 14.07 -1.09 -3.97
C CYS A 114 14.30 -2.12 -2.87
N SER A 115 13.48 -2.10 -1.84
CA SER A 115 13.47 -3.08 -0.76
C SER A 115 12.09 -3.65 -0.56
N THR A 116 12.05 -4.91 -0.13
CA THR A 116 10.82 -5.65 0.13
C THR A 116 10.90 -6.32 1.49
N THR A 117 9.84 -6.23 2.27
CA THR A 117 9.73 -6.86 3.59
C THR A 117 8.45 -7.70 3.62
N PRO A 118 8.52 -8.99 4.02
CA PRO A 118 7.32 -9.78 4.25
C PRO A 118 6.43 -9.14 5.32
N MET A 119 5.12 -9.20 5.12
CA MET A 119 4.12 -8.72 6.04
C MET A 119 3.39 -9.90 6.69
N GLU A 120 3.14 -9.77 7.99
CA GLU A 120 2.33 -10.72 8.72
C GLU A 120 0.84 -10.44 8.52
N GLY A 121 0.06 -11.50 8.29
CA GLY A 121 -1.39 -11.49 8.14
C GLY A 121 -1.95 -12.89 8.35
N ARG A 122 -3.22 -13.03 8.74
CA ARG A 122 -3.84 -14.36 8.93
C ARG A 122 -4.14 -14.98 7.55
N GLN A 123 -3.81 -16.25 7.32
CA GLN A 123 -4.22 -17.00 6.12
C GLN A 123 -5.70 -17.35 6.16
#